data_AF-A0A957MEF3-F1
#
_entry.id   AF-A0A957MEF3-F1
#
_cell.length_a   1.000
_cell.length_b   1.000
_cell.length_c   1.000
_cell.angle_alpha   90.00
_cell.angle_beta   90.00
_cell.angle_gamma   90.00
#
_symmetry.space_group_name_H-M   'P 1'
#
loop_
_entity.id
_entity.type
_entity.pdbx_description
1 polymer ?
#
loop_
_entity_poly.entity_id
_entity_poly.type
_entity_poly.pdbx_seq_one_letter_code
_entity_poly.pdbx_strand_id
1 'polypeptide(L)'
;ELVDAYGAWGDVGRTLDTDMETLRGQHPDLAGLFVYPQFSPDIVVQVASRGRLLPAGITRFMIPGRILRLNAPLDVLAAGASLSAKADWLDRLVEEKVASRGVRYYEEPVMLLDE
;
A
#
# COMPACT_ATOMS: atom_id res chain seq x y z
N GLU A 1 7.23 -8.69 -17.42
CA GLU A 1 8.11 -8.47 -18.60
C GLU A 1 8.80 -7.11 -18.58
N LEU A 2 8.10 -5.97 -18.80
CA LEU A 2 8.79 -4.66 -18.83
C LEU A 2 9.38 -4.24 -17.47
N VAL A 3 8.61 -4.33 -16.39
CA VAL A 3 9.07 -3.98 -15.03
C VAL A 3 10.25 -4.85 -14.59
N ASP A 4 10.14 -6.16 -14.84
CA ASP A 4 11.19 -7.11 -14.49
C ASP A 4 12.48 -6.87 -15.30
N ALA A 5 12.35 -6.43 -16.56
CA ALA A 5 13.49 -6.19 -17.44
C ALA A 5 14.37 -5.05 -16.92
N TYR A 6 13.82 -3.86 -16.64
CA TYR A 6 14.64 -2.78 -16.09
C TYR A 6 14.96 -2.98 -14.60
N GLY A 7 14.16 -3.75 -13.87
CA GLY A 7 14.49 -4.14 -12.48
C GLY A 7 15.78 -4.96 -12.38
N ALA A 8 16.18 -5.65 -13.45
CA ALA A 8 17.44 -6.37 -13.52
C ALA A 8 18.66 -5.48 -13.88
N TRP A 9 18.44 -4.23 -14.30
CA TRP A 9 19.52 -3.35 -14.78
C TRP A 9 20.18 -2.52 -13.68
N GLY A 10 19.57 -2.44 -12.49
CA GLY A 10 20.13 -1.70 -11.37
C GLY A 10 19.10 -1.39 -10.28
N ASP A 11 19.41 -0.41 -9.43
CA ASP A 11 18.55 0.00 -8.34
C ASP A 11 17.34 0.80 -8.84
N VAL A 12 16.14 0.32 -8.50
CA VAL A 12 14.88 0.96 -8.90
C VAL A 12 14.25 1.67 -7.72
N GLY A 13 14.25 3.01 -7.78
CA GLY A 13 13.48 3.88 -6.88
C GLY A 13 12.07 4.16 -7.41
N ARG A 14 11.15 4.49 -6.51
CA ARG A 14 9.82 5.04 -6.87
C ARG A 14 9.79 6.53 -6.53
N THR A 15 9.29 7.34 -7.45
CA THR A 15 9.15 8.79 -7.27
C THR A 15 7.76 9.26 -7.68
N LEU A 16 7.34 10.40 -7.13
CA LEU A 16 6.15 11.14 -7.58
C LEU A 16 6.52 12.30 -8.51
N ASP A 17 7.81 12.63 -8.57
CA ASP A 17 8.31 13.68 -9.44
C ASP A 17 8.55 13.12 -10.85
N THR A 18 8.22 13.92 -11.85
CA THR A 18 8.48 13.62 -13.26
C THR A 18 9.42 14.62 -13.90
N ASP A 19 9.85 15.65 -13.18
CA ASP A 19 10.82 16.62 -13.64
C ASP A 19 12.24 16.04 -13.60
N MET A 20 12.85 15.93 -14.77
CA MET A 20 14.17 15.32 -14.93
C MET A 20 15.28 16.17 -14.33
N GLU A 21 15.13 17.49 -14.23
CA GLU A 21 16.14 18.36 -13.64
C GLU A 21 16.19 18.16 -12.12
N THR A 22 15.02 18.22 -11.47
CA THR A 22 14.87 17.92 -10.05
C THR A 22 15.39 16.52 -9.70
N LEU A 23 15.04 15.51 -10.49
CA LEU A 23 15.48 14.13 -10.26
C LEU A 23 16.99 13.95 -10.41
N ARG A 24 17.64 14.60 -11.39
CA ARG A 24 19.11 14.56 -11.52
C ARG A 24 19.81 15.23 -10.35
N GLY A 25 19.22 16.29 -9.80
CA GLY A 25 19.75 16.94 -8.59
C GLY A 25 19.70 16.03 -7.36
N GLN A 26 18.66 15.20 -7.25
CA GLN A 26 18.47 14.24 -6.15
C GLN A 26 19.28 12.94 -6.35
N HIS A 27 19.43 12.52 -7.60
CA HIS A 27 20.07 11.26 -8.00
C HIS A 27 21.08 11.52 -9.12
N PRO A 28 22.34 11.84 -8.79
CA PRO A 28 23.37 12.16 -9.80
C PRO A 28 23.61 11.02 -10.81
N ASP A 29 23.44 9.77 -10.39
CA ASP A 29 23.62 8.56 -11.22
C ASP A 29 22.32 8.09 -11.91
N LEU A 30 21.32 8.96 -12.03
CA LEU A 30 20.02 8.63 -12.66
C LEU A 30 20.22 8.16 -14.11
N ALA A 31 19.94 6.87 -14.35
CA ALA A 31 20.01 6.27 -15.69
C ALA A 31 18.75 6.53 -16.53
N GLY A 32 17.59 6.72 -15.91
CA GLY A 32 16.34 6.96 -16.62
C GLY A 32 15.12 7.03 -15.71
N LEU A 33 13.99 7.46 -16.31
CA LEU A 33 12.70 7.56 -15.64
C LEU A 33 11.66 6.76 -16.43
N PHE A 34 10.95 5.85 -15.76
CA PHE A 34 9.84 5.11 -16.32
C PHE A 34 8.52 5.70 -15.79
N VAL A 35 7.69 6.23 -16.69
CA VAL A 35 6.40 6.85 -16.34
C VAL A 35 5.26 5.96 -16.83
N TYR A 36 4.35 5.61 -15.91
CA TYR A 36 3.17 4.80 -16.20
C TYR A 36 1.90 5.65 -16.18
N PRO A 37 0.86 5.28 -16.95
CA PRO A 37 -0.45 5.91 -16.82
C PRO A 37 -1.03 5.65 -15.43
N GLN A 38 -1.80 6.61 -14.93
CA GLN A 38 -2.56 6.40 -13.70
C GLN A 38 -3.72 5.44 -13.97
N PHE A 39 -3.71 4.29 -13.30
CA PHE A 39 -4.80 3.33 -13.37
C PHE A 39 -5.96 3.78 -12.48
N SER A 40 -7.17 3.83 -13.02
CA SER A 40 -8.37 3.97 -12.20
C SER A 40 -8.64 2.67 -11.41
N PRO A 41 -9.32 2.74 -10.25
CA PRO A 41 -9.71 1.54 -9.51
C PRO A 41 -10.48 0.53 -10.36
N ASP A 42 -11.34 1.00 -11.26
CA ASP A 42 -12.12 0.12 -12.15
C ASP A 42 -11.23 -0.72 -13.08
N ILE A 43 -10.16 -0.14 -13.63
CA ILE A 43 -9.21 -0.88 -14.47
C ILE A 43 -8.52 -1.96 -13.64
N VAL A 44 -8.12 -1.64 -12.40
CA VAL A 44 -7.47 -2.62 -11.51
C VAL A 44 -8.43 -3.78 -11.19
N VAL A 45 -9.69 -3.48 -10.87
CA VAL A 45 -10.73 -4.49 -10.62
C VAL A 45 -11.00 -5.34 -11.86
N GLN A 46 -11.09 -4.74 -13.04
CA GLN A 46 -11.29 -5.47 -14.31
C GLN A 46 -10.13 -6.39 -14.67
N VAL A 47 -8.89 -5.99 -14.38
CA VAL A 47 -7.70 -6.83 -14.59
C VAL A 47 -7.73 -8.02 -13.63
N ALA A 48 -8.02 -7.78 -12.35
CA ALA A 48 -8.10 -8.82 -11.33
C ALA A 48 -9.25 -9.82 -11.58
N SER A 49 -10.43 -9.35 -11.99
CA SER A 49 -11.59 -10.22 -12.28
C SER A 49 -11.36 -11.16 -13.46
N ARG A 50 -10.40 -10.85 -14.33
CA ARG A 50 -9.95 -11.69 -15.44
C ARG A 50 -8.80 -12.62 -15.06
N GLY A 51 -8.43 -12.71 -13.77
CA GLY A 51 -7.33 -13.54 -13.29
C GLY A 51 -5.94 -13.04 -13.72
N ARG A 52 -5.82 -11.76 -14.11
CA ARG A 52 -4.55 -11.16 -14.51
C ARG A 52 -4.01 -10.25 -13.40
N LEU A 53 -2.70 -10.01 -13.45
CA LEU A 53 -2.01 -9.12 -12.51
C LEU A 53 -1.41 -7.93 -13.26
N LEU A 54 -1.44 -6.76 -12.62
CA LEU A 54 -0.58 -5.65 -13.01
C LEU A 54 0.82 -5.88 -12.42
N PRO A 55 1.88 -5.39 -13.08
CA PRO A 55 3.21 -5.40 -12.49
C PRO A 55 3.23 -4.74 -11.10
N ALA A 56 4.07 -5.25 -10.20
CA ALA A 56 4.22 -4.66 -8.88
C ALA A 56 4.82 -3.24 -8.96
N GLY A 57 4.42 -2.37 -8.03
CA GLY A 57 5.04 -1.05 -7.86
C GLY A 57 4.55 0.05 -8.81
N ILE A 58 3.71 -0.23 -9.81
CA ILE A 58 3.21 0.77 -10.77
C ILE A 58 1.83 1.36 -10.43
N THR A 59 1.11 0.76 -9.49
CA THR A 59 -0.17 1.28 -8.98
C THR A 59 0.04 2.05 -7.70
N ARG A 60 -0.64 3.19 -7.55
CA ARG A 60 -0.59 4.01 -6.34
C ARG A 60 -2.00 4.40 -5.89
N PHE A 61 -2.40 3.92 -4.73
CA PHE A 61 -3.67 4.28 -4.10
C PHE A 61 -3.47 5.32 -3.00
N MET A 62 -4.24 6.40 -3.05
CA MET A 62 -4.41 7.31 -1.92
C MET A 62 -5.61 6.84 -1.12
N ILE A 63 -5.39 6.44 0.13
CA ILE A 63 -6.45 5.94 1.01
C ILE A 63 -6.49 6.89 2.23
N PRO A 64 -7.46 7.82 2.28
CA PRO A 64 -7.73 8.60 3.47
C PRO A 64 -8.24 7.71 4.61
N GLY A 65 -7.95 8.07 5.86
CA GLY A 65 -8.48 7.35 7.02
C GLY A 65 -8.00 5.90 7.17
N ARG A 66 -6.80 5.57 6.65
CA ARG A 66 -6.21 4.23 6.85
C ARG A 66 -6.09 3.91 8.34
N ILE A 67 -6.59 2.74 8.72
CA ILE A 67 -6.37 2.19 10.05
C ILE A 67 -4.95 1.62 10.09
N LEU A 68 -4.13 2.18 10.97
CA LEU A 68 -2.76 1.73 11.24
C LEU A 68 -2.71 1.06 12.62
N ARG A 69 -1.77 0.13 12.80
CA ARG A 69 -1.52 -0.56 14.09
C ARG A 69 -2.77 -1.24 14.67
N LEU A 70 -3.60 -1.83 13.81
CA LEU A 70 -4.71 -2.71 14.25
C LEU A 70 -4.15 -3.86 15.11
N ASN A 71 -2.98 -4.38 14.74
CA ASN A 71 -2.26 -5.44 15.46
C ASN A 71 -3.14 -6.68 15.70
N ALA A 72 -3.81 -7.13 14.64
CA ALA A 72 -4.61 -8.35 14.66
C ALA A 72 -3.72 -9.58 14.93
N PRO A 73 -4.03 -10.42 15.93
CA PRO A 73 -3.32 -11.66 16.20
C PRO A 73 -3.42 -12.65 15.03
N LEU A 74 -2.27 -13.16 14.58
CA LEU A 74 -2.20 -14.04 13.41
C LEU A 74 -2.84 -15.41 13.64
N ASP A 75 -2.82 -15.91 14.88
CA ASP A 75 -3.47 -17.16 15.29
C ASP A 75 -4.98 -17.11 15.06
N VAL A 76 -5.63 -15.98 15.36
CA VAL A 76 -7.06 -15.78 15.08
C VAL A 76 -7.34 -15.75 13.58
N LEU A 77 -6.47 -15.10 12.79
CA LEU A 77 -6.61 -15.05 11.33
C LEU A 77 -6.40 -16.42 10.69
N ALA A 78 -5.47 -17.22 11.20
CA ALA A 78 -5.15 -18.56 10.70
C ALA A 78 -6.16 -19.64 11.15
N ALA A 79 -6.93 -19.40 12.21
CA ALA A 79 -7.92 -20.35 12.71
C ALA A 79 -8.96 -20.70 11.63
N GLY A 80 -9.36 -21.98 11.59
CA GLY A 80 -10.43 -22.50 10.72
C GLY A 80 -11.84 -22.05 11.10
N ALA A 81 -11.98 -20.92 11.80
CA ALA A 81 -13.26 -20.35 12.19
C ALA A 81 -14.03 -19.82 10.98
N SER A 82 -15.36 -19.80 11.09
CA SER A 82 -16.23 -19.22 10.06
C SER A 82 -15.94 -17.73 9.85
N LEU A 83 -16.27 -17.22 8.66
CA LEU A 83 -16.14 -15.79 8.37
C LEU A 83 -16.93 -14.94 9.37
N SER A 84 -18.14 -15.37 9.73
CA SER A 84 -18.98 -14.69 10.74
C SER A 84 -18.27 -14.60 12.09
N ALA A 85 -17.70 -15.72 12.57
CA ALA A 85 -17.00 -15.72 13.85
C ALA A 85 -15.76 -14.80 13.83
N LYS A 86 -15.07 -14.68 12.69
CA LYS A 86 -13.95 -13.73 12.51
C LYS A 86 -14.43 -12.28 12.46
N ALA A 87 -15.59 -12.01 11.85
CA ALA A 87 -16.21 -10.69 11.86
C ALA A 87 -16.59 -10.27 13.29
N ASP A 88 -17.29 -11.13 14.03
CA ASP A 88 -17.69 -10.89 15.43
C ASP A 88 -16.47 -10.69 16.35
N TRP A 89 -15.35 -11.34 16.04
CA TRP A 89 -14.09 -11.12 16.74
C TRP A 89 -13.48 -9.76 16.41
N LEU A 90 -13.45 -9.37 15.13
CA LEU A 90 -12.91 -8.09 14.69
C LEU A 90 -13.71 -6.92 15.30
N ASP A 91 -15.03 -7.02 15.32
CA ASP A 91 -15.90 -6.01 15.92
C ASP A 91 -15.56 -5.80 17.40
N ARG A 92 -15.43 -6.89 18.17
CA ARG A 92 -15.00 -6.83 19.57
C ARG A 92 -13.60 -6.21 19.73
N LEU A 93 -12.64 -6.57 18.89
CA LEU A 93 -11.30 -5.98 18.92
C LEU A 93 -11.33 -4.46 18.72
N VAL A 94 -12.16 -3.99 17.79
CA VAL A 94 -12.31 -2.55 17.52
C VAL A 94 -13.02 -1.86 18.67
N GLU A 95 -14.11 -2.42 19.17
CA GLU A 95 -14.85 -1.91 20.33
C GLU A 95 -13.97 -1.77 21.56
N GLU A 96 -13.16 -2.79 21.87
CA GLU A 96 -12.21 -2.77 22.99
C GLU A 96 -11.18 -1.64 22.84
N LYS A 97 -10.60 -1.47 21.64
CA LYS A 97 -9.64 -0.38 21.37
C LYS A 97 -10.28 1.01 21.49
N VAL A 98 -11.53 1.16 21.09
CA VAL A 98 -12.27 2.43 21.24
C VAL A 98 -12.57 2.69 22.72
N ALA A 99 -13.09 1.68 23.43
CA ALA A 99 -13.43 1.77 24.86
C ALA A 99 -12.19 2.09 25.72
N SER A 100 -11.03 1.53 25.37
CA SER A 100 -9.76 1.80 26.07
C SER A 100 -9.09 3.12 25.66
N ARG A 101 -9.74 3.97 24.84
CA ARG A 101 -9.16 5.20 24.24
C ARG A 101 -7.86 4.95 23.47
N GLY A 102 -7.71 3.76 22.88
CA GLY A 102 -6.56 3.36 22.08
C GLY A 102 -6.59 3.86 20.64
N VAL A 103 -7.70 4.44 20.19
CA VAL A 103 -7.86 4.98 18.83
C VAL A 103 -7.55 6.47 18.81
N ARG A 104 -6.67 6.89 17.89
CA ARG A 104 -6.33 8.29 17.65
C ARG A 104 -6.56 8.63 16.19
N TYR A 105 -7.17 9.78 15.96
CA TYR A 105 -7.38 10.34 14.63
C TYR A 105 -6.45 11.53 14.42
N TYR A 106 -5.80 11.56 13.27
CA TYR A 106 -4.87 12.61 12.87
C TYR A 106 -5.34 13.18 11.54
N GLU A 107 -5.74 14.45 11.54
CA GLU A 107 -6.23 15.14 10.34
C GLU A 107 -5.08 15.55 9.41
N GLU A 108 -3.96 15.93 9.99
CA GLU A 108 -2.77 16.36 9.25
C GLU A 108 -1.83 15.18 8.94
N PRO A 109 -1.04 15.26 7.85
CA PRO A 109 -0.03 14.25 7.55
C PRO A 109 0.93 14.04 8.72
N VAL A 110 1.10 12.77 9.13
CA VAL A 110 2.02 12.37 10.19
C VAL A 110 3.21 11.61 9.62
N MET A 111 4.40 11.91 10.15
CA MET A 111 5.60 11.12 9.89
C MET A 111 5.71 10.03 10.95
N LEU A 112 5.69 8.77 10.52
CA LEU A 112 5.90 7.61 11.39
C LEU A 112 7.33 7.12 11.19
N LEU A 113 8.09 7.08 12.28
CA LEU A 113 9.38 6.39 12.33
C LEU A 113 9.09 4.99 12.86
N ASP A 114 8.81 4.06 11.94
CA ASP A 114 8.68 2.64 12.26
C ASP A 114 10.08 1.99 12.17
N GLU A 115 10.37 1.05 13.07
CA GLU A 115 11.62 0.25 13.10
C GLU A 115 11.65 -0.85 12.03
#